data_AF-A0ABD3KBV5-F1
#
_entry.id   AF-A0ABD3KBV5-F1
#
_cell.length_a   1.000
_cell.length_b   1.000
_cell.length_c   1.000
_cell.angle_alpha   90.00
_cell.angle_beta   90.00
_cell.angle_gamma   90.00
#
_symmetry.space_group_name_H-M   'P 1'
#
loop_
_entity.id
_entity.type
_entity.pdbx_description
1 polymer ?
#
loop_
_entity_poly.entity_id
_entity_poly.type
_entity_poly.pdbx_seq_one_letter_code
_entity_poly.pdbx_strand_id
1 'polypeptide(L)'
;MAAFRGILAIGIWFLCIRFSVYCYTPFPEEMNSVLDALVEETSSTGYNLYAQSTDSGQGCYGHFVCDRLLSRFICHPCLQNVRVDLINGRPSNTGAQVHLVDCRMRYKNYQFTK
;
A
#
# COMPACT_ATOMS: atom_id res chain seq x y z
N MET A 1 18.66 -13.71 -11.87
CA MET A 1 19.09 -12.73 -10.83
C MET A 1 17.93 -12.57 -9.87
N ALA A 2 18.11 -13.02 -8.62
CA ALA A 2 17.05 -13.04 -7.62
C ALA A 2 16.90 -11.63 -7.02
N ALA A 3 15.72 -11.03 -7.18
CA ALA A 3 15.38 -9.79 -6.50
C ALA A 3 14.92 -10.13 -5.07
N PHE A 4 15.64 -9.64 -4.07
CA PHE A 4 15.25 -9.75 -2.67
C PHE A 4 13.98 -8.91 -2.44
N ARG A 5 12.81 -9.57 -2.40
CA ARG A 5 11.52 -8.99 -2.03
C ARG A 5 11.45 -8.83 -0.51
N GLY A 6 12.05 -7.77 0.02
CA GLY A 6 11.99 -7.45 1.45
C GLY A 6 10.75 -6.62 1.80
N ILE A 7 9.72 -7.26 2.36
CA ILE A 7 8.58 -6.57 2.98
C ILE A 7 8.99 -6.20 4.41
N LEU A 8 9.22 -4.91 4.69
CA LEU A 8 9.53 -4.45 6.03
C LEU A 8 8.22 -4.20 6.80
N ALA A 9 7.70 -5.23 7.45
CA ALA A 9 6.55 -5.11 8.34
C ALA A 9 6.96 -4.41 9.65
N ILE A 10 6.73 -3.10 9.74
CA ILE A 10 6.94 -2.31 10.96
C ILE A 10 5.65 -2.37 11.78
N GLY A 11 5.55 -3.29 12.75
CA GLY A 11 4.43 -3.33 13.68
C GLY A 11 4.29 -4.64 14.46
N ILE A 12 4.80 -4.61 15.69
CA ILE A 12 4.47 -5.37 16.92
C ILE A 12 3.65 -6.67 16.73
N TRP A 13 4.27 -7.77 17.14
CA TRP A 13 3.67 -9.09 17.27
C TRP A 13 2.38 -9.06 18.09
N PHE A 14 1.23 -9.26 17.43
CA PHE A 14 0.07 -9.89 18.04
C PHE A 14 -0.16 -11.23 17.35
N LEU A 15 -0.25 -12.29 18.14
CA LEU A 15 -0.35 -13.68 17.70
C LEU A 15 -1.46 -13.87 16.66
N CYS A 16 -1.09 -14.20 15.43
CA CYS A 16 -2.01 -14.81 14.47
C CYS A 16 -1.94 -16.34 14.66
N ILE A 17 -2.73 -16.86 15.59
CA ILE A 17 -2.90 -18.32 15.73
C ILE A 17 -3.73 -18.78 14.52
N ARG A 18 -3.34 -19.94 13.97
CA ARG A 18 -3.81 -20.57 12.73
C ARG A 18 -5.29 -21.01 12.78
N PHE A 19 -6.21 -20.08 13.01
CA PHE A 19 -7.65 -20.25 12.92
C PHE A 19 -8.20 -19.15 12.01
N SER A 20 -8.99 -19.53 11.00
CA SER A 20 -9.53 -18.61 10.00
C SER A 20 -10.65 -17.76 10.62
N VAL A 21 -10.29 -16.81 11.48
CA VAL A 21 -11.20 -15.78 12.01
C VAL A 21 -10.92 -14.51 11.22
N TYR A 22 -11.76 -14.23 10.23
CA TYR A 22 -11.85 -12.92 9.60
C TYR A 22 -12.35 -11.95 10.68
N CYS A 23 -11.45 -11.28 11.40
CA CYS A 23 -11.81 -10.04 12.08
C CYS A 23 -12.07 -9.00 10.99
N TYR A 24 -13.33 -8.83 10.60
CA TYR A 24 -13.77 -7.75 9.72
C TYR A 24 -13.62 -6.44 10.50
N THR A 25 -12.40 -5.91 10.53
CA THR A 25 -12.20 -4.50 10.78
C THR A 25 -12.63 -3.77 9.50
N PRO A 26 -13.15 -2.54 9.54
CA PRO A 26 -13.41 -1.74 8.33
C PRO A 26 -12.10 -1.36 7.60
N PHE A 27 -10.97 -1.49 8.28
CA PHE A 27 -9.65 -1.12 7.79
C PHE A 27 -9.20 -1.78 6.46
N PRO A 28 -9.52 -3.04 6.12
CA PRO A 28 -9.22 -3.64 4.82
C PRO A 28 -10.01 -2.99 3.67
N GLU A 29 -11.22 -2.47 3.92
CA GLU A 29 -12.00 -1.76 2.89
C GLU A 29 -11.43 -0.37 2.65
N GLU A 30 -11.17 0.37 3.72
CA GLU A 30 -10.48 1.67 3.66
C GLU A 30 -9.11 1.56 2.99
N MET A 31 -8.36 0.49 3.32
CA MET A 31 -7.09 0.19 2.67
C MET A 31 -7.28 -0.08 1.18
N ASN A 32 -8.16 -1.00 0.79
CA ASN A 32 -8.36 -1.33 -0.63
C ASN A 32 -8.77 -0.09 -1.45
N SER A 33 -9.69 0.72 -0.92
CA SER A 33 -10.11 1.97 -1.55
C SER A 33 -8.93 2.92 -1.78
N VAL A 34 -8.09 3.13 -0.75
CA VAL A 34 -6.89 3.96 -0.85
C VAL A 34 -5.88 3.38 -1.85
N LEU A 35 -5.64 2.07 -1.82
CA LEU A 35 -4.71 1.43 -2.75
C LEU A 35 -5.19 1.53 -4.20
N ASP A 36 -6.49 1.39 -4.46
CA ASP A 36 -7.08 1.51 -5.79
C ASP A 36 -6.96 2.94 -6.32
N ALA A 37 -7.32 3.95 -5.50
CA ALA A 37 -7.15 5.35 -5.85
C ALA A 37 -5.69 5.68 -6.20
N LEU A 38 -4.72 5.16 -5.43
CA LEU A 38 -3.30 5.37 -5.71
C LEU A 38 -2.87 4.77 -7.07
N VAL A 39 -3.39 3.61 -7.46
CA VAL A 39 -3.07 2.96 -8.74
C VAL A 39 -3.65 3.73 -9.92
N GLU A 40 -4.88 4.22 -9.80
CA GLU A 40 -5.59 4.93 -10.86
C GLU A 40 -5.04 6.34 -11.07
N GLU A 41 -4.78 7.07 -9.99
CA GLU A 41 -4.50 8.51 -10.06
C GLU A 41 -3.01 8.86 -10.10
N THR A 42 -2.09 8.01 -9.63
CA THR A 42 -0.68 8.45 -9.53
C THR A 42 -0.10 8.81 -10.91
N SER A 43 -0.46 8.02 -11.91
CA SER A 43 0.13 8.11 -13.24
C SER A 43 -0.25 9.43 -13.97
N SER A 44 -1.24 10.17 -13.45
CA SER A 44 -1.68 11.48 -13.92
C SER A 44 -1.25 12.65 -13.01
N THR A 45 -0.79 12.37 -11.78
CA THR A 45 -0.52 13.38 -10.73
C THR A 45 0.97 13.59 -10.46
N GLY A 46 1.83 13.33 -11.45
CA GLY A 46 3.27 13.63 -11.34
C GLY A 46 4.06 12.60 -10.54
N TYR A 47 3.60 11.34 -10.53
CA TYR A 47 4.32 10.17 -9.98
C TYR A 47 4.53 10.19 -8.46
N ASN A 48 3.83 11.05 -7.73
CA ASN A 48 3.90 11.15 -6.27
C ASN A 48 2.54 11.59 -5.73
N LEU A 49 1.79 10.64 -5.14
CA LEU A 49 0.41 10.86 -4.74
C LEU A 49 0.19 10.41 -3.30
N TYR A 50 -0.56 11.22 -2.56
CA TYR A 50 -1.12 10.87 -1.26
C TYR A 50 -2.64 10.71 -1.42
N ALA A 51 -3.18 9.64 -0.87
CA ALA A 51 -4.60 9.38 -0.82
C ALA A 51 -5.01 9.08 0.62
N GLN A 52 -6.27 9.35 0.95
CA GLN A 52 -6.83 8.98 2.23
C GLN A 52 -8.23 8.45 2.03
N SER A 53 -8.64 7.55 2.91
CA SER A 53 -9.99 7.03 2.87
C SER A 53 -10.98 8.09 3.38
N THR A 54 -12.19 8.09 2.82
CA THR A 54 -13.23 9.09 3.11
C THR A 54 -14.10 8.73 4.31
N ASP A 55 -13.98 7.51 4.83
CA ASP A 55 -14.91 6.97 5.81
C ASP A 55 -14.51 7.28 7.25
N SER A 56 -15.52 7.40 8.12
CA SER A 56 -15.42 7.94 9.49
C SER A 56 -14.85 6.98 10.54
N GLY A 57 -14.39 5.80 10.12
CA GLY A 57 -13.81 4.77 10.96
C GLY A 57 -12.31 4.98 11.24
N GLN A 58 -11.56 3.88 11.27
CA GLN A 58 -10.09 3.94 11.34
C GLN A 58 -9.53 4.33 9.97
N GLY A 59 -9.36 5.63 9.75
CA GLY A 59 -8.92 6.18 8.46
C GLY A 59 -7.63 5.55 7.95
N CYS A 60 -7.59 5.27 6.65
CA CYS A 60 -6.40 4.78 5.96
C CYS A 60 -5.75 5.94 5.21
N TYR A 61 -4.44 6.05 5.35
CA TYR A 61 -3.62 7.02 4.64
C TYR A 61 -2.65 6.27 3.77
N GLY A 62 -2.56 6.65 2.50
CA GLY A 62 -1.74 6.01 1.50
C GLY A 62 -0.81 7.00 0.85
N HIS A 63 0.37 6.53 0.50
CA HIS A 63 1.34 7.25 -0.29
C HIS A 63 1.94 6.31 -1.33
N PHE A 64 2.06 6.83 -2.53
CA PHE A 64 2.78 6.16 -3.59
C PHE A 64 3.75 7.10 -4.29
N VAL A 65 4.88 6.54 -4.71
CA VAL A 65 5.85 7.21 -5.58
C VAL A 65 6.38 6.28 -6.66
N CYS A 66 6.46 6.79 -7.88
CA CYS A 66 7.16 6.21 -9.02
C CYS A 66 8.41 7.04 -9.32
N ASP A 67 9.42 6.43 -9.93
CA ASP A 67 10.48 7.20 -10.56
C ASP A 67 9.88 8.08 -11.67
N ARG A 68 10.19 9.39 -11.61
CA ARG A 68 9.70 10.41 -12.54
C ARG A 68 10.27 10.27 -13.94
N LEU A 69 11.35 9.51 -14.09
CA LEU A 69 11.98 9.21 -15.38
C LEU A 69 11.22 8.12 -16.16
N LEU A 70 10.28 7.43 -15.51
CA LEU A 70 9.49 6.38 -16.13
C LEU A 70 8.27 6.95 -16.84
N SER A 71 7.92 6.36 -17.98
CA SER A 71 6.67 6.67 -18.65
C SER A 71 5.47 6.13 -17.86
N ARG A 72 4.28 6.66 -18.13
CA ARG A 72 3.02 6.16 -17.56
C ARG A 72 2.85 4.65 -17.74
N PHE A 73 3.32 4.13 -18.88
CA PHE A 73 3.26 2.72 -19.26
C PHE A 73 4.16 1.79 -18.43
N ILE A 74 5.19 2.32 -17.76
CA ILE A 74 6.03 1.55 -16.84
C ILE A 74 5.58 1.75 -15.39
N CYS A 75 5.19 2.97 -15.03
CA CYS A 75 4.76 3.28 -13.67
C CYS A 75 3.48 2.53 -13.26
N HIS A 76 2.46 2.48 -14.13
CA HIS A 76 1.17 1.85 -13.78
C HIS A 76 1.28 0.34 -13.54
N PRO A 77 2.03 -0.45 -14.35
CA PRO A 77 2.30 -1.84 -14.00
C PRO A 77 3.10 -2.02 -12.70
N CYS A 78 4.06 -1.13 -12.41
CA CYS A 78 4.81 -1.19 -11.15
C CYS A 78 3.88 -1.00 -9.94
N LEU A 79 2.99 -0.02 -10.01
CA LEU A 79 1.91 0.24 -9.07
C LEU A 79 1.05 -0.99 -8.78
N GLN A 80 0.58 -1.64 -9.84
CA GLN A 80 -0.24 -2.86 -9.74
C GLN A 80 0.52 -3.99 -9.03
N ASN A 81 1.78 -4.21 -9.40
CA ASN A 81 2.61 -5.24 -8.79
C ASN A 81 2.84 -5.00 -7.29
N VAL A 82 3.11 -3.74 -6.91
CA VAL A 82 3.29 -3.38 -5.50
C VAL A 82 2.02 -3.58 -4.69
N ARG A 83 0.86 -3.21 -5.24
CA ARG A 83 -0.45 -3.46 -4.61
C ARG A 83 -0.67 -4.96 -4.37
N VAL A 84 -0.39 -5.79 -5.38
CA VAL A 84 -0.51 -7.26 -5.27
C VAL A 84 0.43 -7.80 -4.19
N ASP A 85 1.68 -7.33 -4.15
CA ASP A 85 2.66 -7.75 -3.14
C ASP A 85 2.23 -7.35 -1.72
N LEU A 86 1.65 -6.15 -1.56
CA LEU A 86 1.09 -5.69 -0.28
C LEU A 86 -0.05 -6.60 0.20
N ILE A 87 -1.03 -6.87 -0.65
CA ILE A 87 -2.20 -7.70 -0.32
C ILE A 87 -1.78 -9.13 0.02
N ASN A 88 -0.90 -9.72 -0.80
CA ASN A 88 -0.40 -11.08 -0.58
C ASN A 88 0.50 -11.19 0.66
N GLY A 89 1.14 -10.10 1.06
CA GLY A 89 2.01 -10.03 2.23
C GLY A 89 1.30 -10.11 3.58
N ARG A 90 -0.03 -10.32 3.61
CA ARG A 90 -0.89 -10.25 4.80
C ARG A 90 -0.67 -8.95 5.58
N PRO A 91 -1.09 -7.83 4.99
CA PRO A 91 -0.84 -6.51 5.54
C PRO A 91 -1.35 -6.40 6.98
N SER A 92 -0.62 -5.68 7.84
CA SER A 92 -1.11 -5.40 9.18
C SER A 92 -2.24 -4.38 9.14
N ASN A 93 -3.12 -4.41 10.15
CA ASN A 93 -4.17 -3.40 10.33
C ASN A 93 -3.62 -2.00 10.71
N THR A 94 -2.30 -1.85 10.79
CA THR A 94 -1.64 -0.57 11.14
C THR A 94 -0.87 0.03 9.98
N GLY A 95 -0.58 -0.76 8.94
CA GLY A 95 0.23 -0.32 7.82
C GLY A 95 1.18 -1.36 7.25
N ALA A 96 1.62 -1.09 6.03
CA ALA A 96 2.72 -1.79 5.38
C ALA A 96 3.38 -0.88 4.34
N GLN A 97 4.58 -1.26 3.91
CA GLN A 97 5.28 -0.60 2.82
C GLN A 97 5.98 -1.66 1.97
N VAL A 98 5.88 -1.50 0.65
CA VAL A 98 6.62 -2.29 -0.33
C VAL A 98 7.40 -1.34 -1.23
N HIS A 99 8.63 -1.73 -1.53
CA HIS A 99 9.55 -0.98 -2.38
C HIS A 99 10.09 -1.91 -3.46
N LEU A 100 9.87 -1.52 -4.72
CA LEU A 100 10.52 -2.08 -5.89
C LEU A 100 11.54 -1.06 -6.41
N VAL A 101 12.34 -1.48 -7.38
CA VAL A 101 13.36 -0.62 -8.02
C VAL A 101 12.76 0.70 -8.51
N ASP A 102 11.57 0.60 -9.12
CA ASP A 102 10.96 1.69 -9.88
C ASP A 102 9.83 2.41 -9.13
N CYS A 103 9.36 1.84 -8.01
CA CYS A 103 8.22 2.39 -7.29
C CYS A 103 8.12 1.94 -5.83
N ARG A 104 7.36 2.71 -5.04
CA ARG A 104 7.11 2.44 -3.62
C ARG A 104 5.66 2.76 -3.27
N MET A 105 5.01 1.87 -2.52
CA MET A 105 3.69 2.11 -1.95
C MET A 105 3.73 1.88 -0.44
N ARG A 106 3.10 2.77 0.30
CA ARG A 106 2.97 2.70 1.76
C ARG A 106 1.54 3.06 2.15
N TYR A 107 0.98 2.37 3.13
CA TYR A 107 -0.21 2.85 3.82
C TYR A 107 -0.04 2.74 5.34
N LYS A 108 -0.80 3.54 6.09
CA LYS A 108 -0.84 3.60 7.55
C LYS A 108 -2.26 3.89 8.04
N ASN A 109 -2.55 3.49 9.28
CA ASN A 109 -3.79 3.86 9.98
C ASN A 109 -3.71 5.22 10.71
N TYR A 110 -2.73 6.05 10.36
CA TYR A 110 -2.54 7.40 10.86
C TYR A 110 -1.97 8.27 9.73
N GLN A 111 -2.26 9.57 9.78
CA GLN A 111 -1.78 10.51 8.79
C GLN A 111 -0.25 10.62 8.85
N PHE A 112 0.39 10.64 7.68
CA PHE A 112 1.83 10.86 7.57
C PHE A 112 2.15 11.79 6.40
N THR A 113 3.19 12.59 6.55
CA THR A 113 3.74 13.46 5.52
C THR A 113 5.25 13.21 5.44
N LYS A 114 5.73 12.87 4.24
CA LYS A 114 7.13 12.54 3.90
C LYS A 114 7.76 11.35 4.66
#